data_AF-A0A7D9JD40-F1
#
_entry.id   AF-A0A7D9JD40-F1
#
_cell.length_a   1.000
_cell.length_b   1.000
_cell.length_c   1.000
_cell.angle_alpha   90.00
_cell.angle_beta   90.00
_cell.angle_gamma   90.00
#
_symmetry.space_group_name_H-M   'P 1'
#
loop_
_entity.id
_entity.type
_entity.pdbx_description
1 polymer ?
#
loop_
_entity_poly.entity_id
_entity_poly.type
_entity_poly.pdbx_seq_one_letter_code
_entity_poly.pdbx_strand_id
1 'polypeptide(L)'
;DNKLENFEITPCQQKKLFEITYKSVEKDVRRIVNEKDVVELYGNTNWNQLHLAIKEVLIDLHFRGDYTPATRKIIQQAVADNKFGKFFDLMIDRKNWKNVPKDRFERRVAYLLFQ
;
A
#
# COMPACT_ATOMS: atom_id res chain seq x y z
N ASP A 1 -24.49 4.51 -24.67
CA ASP A 1 -24.46 3.11 -24.23
C ASP A 1 -23.37 2.39 -25.00
N ASN A 2 -22.35 1.84 -24.33
CA ASN A 2 -21.09 1.44 -24.98
C ASN A 2 -21.01 -0.04 -25.40
N LYS A 3 -22.08 -0.84 -25.16
CA LYS A 3 -22.19 -2.26 -25.58
C LYS A 3 -20.98 -3.15 -25.22
N LEU A 4 -20.45 -3.02 -24.01
CA LEU A 4 -19.24 -3.74 -23.57
C LEU A 4 -19.52 -5.11 -22.94
N GLU A 5 -20.76 -5.58 -22.95
CA GLU A 5 -21.23 -6.75 -22.19
C GLU A 5 -20.51 -8.06 -22.59
N ASN A 6 -20.06 -8.16 -23.84
CA ASN A 6 -19.31 -9.32 -24.35
C ASN A 6 -17.85 -8.97 -24.72
N PHE A 7 -17.36 -7.80 -24.31
CA PHE A 7 -16.00 -7.38 -24.62
C PHE A 7 -15.02 -7.85 -23.56
N GLU A 8 -14.11 -8.75 -23.94
CA GLU A 8 -13.02 -9.21 -23.09
C GLU A 8 -11.70 -8.59 -23.51
N ILE A 9 -10.92 -8.14 -22.53
CA ILE A 9 -9.55 -7.70 -22.75
C ILE A 9 -8.57 -8.88 -22.61
N THR A 10 -7.61 -8.93 -23.51
CA THR A 10 -6.52 -9.93 -23.50
C THR A 10 -5.67 -9.80 -22.23
N PRO A 11 -4.94 -10.86 -21.83
CA PRO A 11 -3.99 -10.78 -20.72
C PRO A 11 -2.95 -9.66 -20.87
N CYS A 12 -2.51 -9.38 -22.10
CA CYS A 12 -1.58 -8.27 -22.37
C CYS A 12 -2.23 -6.90 -22.09
N GLN A 13 -3.50 -6.73 -22.47
CA GLN A 13 -4.26 -5.52 -22.16
C GLN A 13 -4.55 -5.39 -20.66
N GLN A 14 -4.87 -6.49 -19.97
CA GLN A 14 -5.04 -6.50 -18.52
C GLN A 14 -3.76 -6.06 -17.80
N LYS A 15 -2.60 -6.58 -18.22
CA LYS A 15 -1.30 -6.17 -17.68
C LYS A 15 -1.03 -4.68 -17.91
N LYS A 16 -1.26 -4.17 -19.12
CA LYS A 16 -1.09 -2.75 -19.43
C LYS A 16 -2.01 -1.88 -18.58
N LEU A 17 -3.27 -2.29 -18.39
CA LEU A 17 -4.20 -1.58 -17.51
C LEU A 17 -3.71 -1.59 -16.06
N PHE A 18 -3.25 -2.74 -15.57
CA PHE A 18 -2.66 -2.87 -14.24
C PHE A 18 -1.46 -1.93 -14.05
N GLU A 19 -0.53 -1.86 -15.02
CA GLU A 19 0.63 -0.98 -14.95
C GLU A 19 0.25 0.50 -14.90
N ILE A 20 -0.79 0.91 -15.64
CA ILE A 20 -1.33 2.27 -15.59
C ILE A 20 -1.92 2.56 -14.21
N THR A 21 -2.76 1.65 -13.71
CA THR A 21 -3.39 1.79 -12.39
C THR A 21 -2.35 1.81 -11.27
N TYR A 22 -1.35 0.92 -11.32
CA TYR A 22 -0.29 0.85 -10.34
C TYR A 22 0.47 2.18 -10.25
N LYS A 23 0.86 2.76 -11.40
CA LYS A 23 1.53 4.08 -11.42
C LYS A 23 0.67 5.20 -10.84
N SER A 24 -0.64 5.16 -11.07
CA SER A 24 -1.57 6.13 -10.47
C SER A 24 -1.62 5.99 -8.95
N VAL A 25 -1.77 4.76 -8.45
CA VAL A 25 -1.81 4.45 -7.02
C VAL A 25 -0.49 4.81 -6.34
N GLU A 26 0.65 4.49 -6.96
CA GLU A 26 1.97 4.88 -6.47
C GLU A 26 2.07 6.41 -6.30
N LYS A 27 1.62 7.17 -7.32
CA LYS A 27 1.62 8.63 -7.26
C LYS A 27 0.74 9.16 -6.13
N ASP A 28 -0.42 8.56 -5.90
CA ASP A 28 -1.31 8.94 -4.80
C ASP A 28 -0.72 8.62 -3.44
N VAL A 29 -0.13 7.43 -3.25
CA VAL A 29 0.57 7.10 -2.01
C VAL A 29 1.71 8.07 -1.76
N ARG A 30 2.53 8.35 -2.78
CA ARG A 30 3.62 9.33 -2.69
C ARG A 30 3.11 10.71 -2.32
N ARG A 31 1.96 11.14 -2.84
CA ARG A 31 1.32 12.41 -2.45
C ARG A 31 0.89 12.38 -0.99
N ILE A 32 0.21 11.32 -0.55
CA ILE A 32 -0.32 11.18 0.82
C ILE A 32 0.81 11.19 1.86
N VAL A 33 1.87 10.41 1.66
CA VAL A 33 2.98 10.34 2.64
C VAL A 33 3.77 11.65 2.76
N ASN A 34 3.62 12.56 1.79
CA ASN A 34 4.25 13.88 1.76
C ASN A 34 3.24 15.01 1.98
N GLU A 35 2.00 14.69 2.37
CA GLU A 35 1.00 15.69 2.71
C GLU A 35 1.39 16.41 4.00
N LYS A 36 1.07 17.71 4.11
CA LYS A 36 1.60 18.57 5.18
C LYS A 36 1.27 18.04 6.58
N ASP A 37 0.02 17.62 6.79
CA ASP A 37 -0.47 17.07 8.06
C ASP A 37 0.21 15.73 8.40
N VAL A 38 0.41 14.87 7.39
CA VAL A 38 1.11 13.59 7.55
C VAL A 38 2.58 13.82 7.92
N VAL A 39 3.26 14.77 7.26
CA VAL A 39 4.65 15.13 7.55
C VAL A 39 4.77 15.77 8.92
N GLU A 40 3.83 16.61 9.32
CA GLU A 40 3.82 17.24 10.65
C GLU A 40 3.63 16.21 11.77
N LEU A 41 2.77 15.20 11.56
CA LEU A 41 2.48 14.17 12.55
C LEU A 41 3.54 13.07 12.66
N TYR A 42 4.09 12.62 11.52
CA TYR A 42 4.93 11.41 11.47
C TYR A 42 6.35 11.67 10.97
N GLY A 43 6.62 12.85 10.40
CA GLY A 43 7.89 13.18 9.76
C GLY A 43 7.89 12.93 8.26
N ASN A 44 8.98 13.38 7.61
CA ASN A 44 9.13 13.32 6.17
C ASN A 44 9.41 11.89 5.68
N THR A 45 8.61 11.39 4.74
CA THR A 45 8.86 10.09 4.11
C THR A 45 9.73 10.26 2.87
N ASN A 46 11.01 9.91 2.95
CA ASN A 46 11.90 9.94 1.77
C ASN A 46 11.55 8.80 0.80
N TRP A 47 10.60 9.07 -0.12
CA TRP A 47 10.11 8.08 -1.08
C TRP A 47 11.22 7.40 -1.88
N ASN A 48 12.25 8.14 -2.30
CA ASN A 48 13.29 7.56 -3.15
C ASN A 48 14.17 6.54 -2.42
N GLN A 49 14.33 6.69 -1.09
CA GLN A 49 15.14 5.82 -0.24
C GLN A 49 14.31 4.87 0.63
N LEU A 50 12.98 4.93 0.56
CA LEU A 50 12.10 4.06 1.33
C LEU A 50 12.30 2.59 0.93
N HIS A 51 12.33 1.71 1.92
CA HIS A 51 12.49 0.27 1.73
C HIS A 51 11.44 -0.26 0.73
N LEU A 52 11.87 -1.08 -0.24
CA LEU A 52 11.02 -1.53 -1.34
C LEU A 52 9.77 -2.24 -0.83
N ALA A 53 9.91 -3.15 0.14
CA ALA A 53 8.77 -3.84 0.73
C ALA A 53 7.75 -2.90 1.39
N ILE A 54 8.20 -1.80 2.01
CA ILE A 54 7.30 -0.80 2.58
C ILE A 54 6.51 -0.12 1.46
N LYS A 55 7.18 0.29 0.38
CA LYS A 55 6.52 0.89 -0.80
C LYS A 55 5.43 -0.02 -1.35
N GLU A 56 5.77 -1.27 -1.64
CA GLU A 56 4.83 -2.24 -2.22
C GLU A 56 3.62 -2.47 -1.31
N VAL A 57 3.82 -2.55 0.01
CA VAL A 57 2.72 -2.70 0.95
C VAL A 57 1.86 -1.45 1.03
N LEU A 58 2.43 -0.24 1.03
CA LEU A 58 1.64 1.00 1.02
C LEU A 58 0.78 1.13 -0.25
N ILE A 59 1.34 0.73 -1.40
CA ILE A 59 0.63 0.70 -2.68
C ILE A 59 -0.50 -0.34 -2.63
N ASP A 60 -0.25 -1.56 -2.14
CA ASP A 60 -1.31 -2.57 -1.93
C ASP A 60 -2.40 -2.05 -0.99
N LEU A 61 -2.03 -1.47 0.16
CA LEU A 61 -2.98 -0.92 1.11
C LEU A 61 -3.85 0.17 0.46
N HIS A 62 -3.27 1.06 -0.36
CA HIS A 62 -4.02 2.11 -1.01
C HIS A 62 -4.95 1.57 -2.11
N PHE A 63 -4.43 0.68 -2.97
CA PHE A 63 -5.23 0.01 -4.01
C PHE A 63 -6.44 -0.72 -3.43
N ARG A 64 -6.30 -1.26 -2.22
CA ARG A 64 -7.32 -2.04 -1.51
C ARG A 64 -8.29 -1.20 -0.69
N GLY A 65 -8.02 0.10 -0.53
CA GLY A 65 -8.77 0.98 0.37
C GLY A 65 -8.42 0.82 1.86
N ASP A 66 -7.40 0.02 2.20
CA ASP A 66 -6.94 -0.20 3.57
C ASP A 66 -6.02 0.94 4.08
N TYR A 67 -5.48 1.80 3.21
CA TYR A 67 -4.58 2.91 3.57
C TYR A 67 -5.33 4.17 4.05
N THR A 68 -6.14 4.00 5.10
CA THR A 68 -6.97 5.05 5.70
C THR A 68 -6.21 5.90 6.72
N PRO A 69 -6.74 7.05 7.18
CA PRO A 69 -6.16 7.78 8.31
C PRO A 69 -6.00 6.93 9.58
N ALA A 70 -6.93 6.01 9.86
CA ALA A 70 -6.84 5.11 11.00
C ALA A 70 -5.66 4.14 10.86
N THR A 71 -5.47 3.56 9.68
CA THR A 71 -4.32 2.70 9.38
C THR A 71 -3.01 3.48 9.45
N ARG A 72 -2.97 4.72 8.97
CA ARG A 72 -1.76 5.57 9.04
C ARG A 72 -1.33 5.85 10.47
N LYS A 73 -2.26 6.03 11.41
CA LYS A 73 -1.92 6.16 12.85
C LYS A 73 -1.14 4.95 13.39
N ILE A 74 -1.31 3.78 12.80
CA ILE A 74 -0.61 2.55 13.18
C ILE A 74 0.78 2.51 12.54
N ILE A 75 0.85 2.69 11.22
CA ILE A 75 2.07 2.34 10.46
C ILE A 75 2.94 3.52 10.03
N GLN A 76 2.40 4.73 9.96
CA GLN A 76 3.04 5.84 9.25
C GLN A 76 4.34 6.31 9.91
N GLN A 77 4.46 6.21 11.23
CA GLN A 77 5.73 6.53 11.90
C GLN A 77 6.86 5.61 11.44
N ALA A 78 6.61 4.30 11.35
CA ALA A 78 7.62 3.34 10.87
C ALA A 78 7.97 3.56 9.40
N VAL A 79 7.01 4.04 8.60
CA VAL A 79 7.21 4.44 7.20
C VAL A 79 8.13 5.65 7.11
N ALA A 80 7.83 6.74 7.85
CA ALA A 80 8.63 7.97 7.83
C ALA A 80 10.06 7.72 8.32
N ASP A 81 10.22 6.91 9.37
CA ASP A 81 11.52 6.52 9.91
C ASP A 81 12.29 5.50 9.03
N ASN A 82 11.65 4.99 7.98
CA ASN A 82 12.14 3.90 7.12
C ASN A 82 12.61 2.67 7.93
N LYS A 83 11.86 2.29 8.97
CA LYS A 83 12.19 1.19 9.90
C LYS A 83 11.42 -0.06 9.53
N PHE A 84 11.97 -0.86 8.61
CA PHE A 84 11.34 -2.10 8.16
C PHE A 84 10.95 -3.06 9.28
N GLY A 85 11.81 -3.31 10.28
CA GLY A 85 11.46 -4.20 11.40
C GLY A 85 10.24 -3.74 12.19
N LYS A 86 10.16 -2.44 12.53
CA LYS A 86 8.97 -1.87 13.20
C LYS A 86 7.73 -1.96 12.31
N PHE A 87 7.89 -1.67 11.01
CA PHE A 87 6.80 -1.76 10.06
C PHE A 87 6.28 -3.21 9.98
N PHE A 88 7.19 -4.18 9.84
CA PHE A 88 6.90 -5.60 9.84
C PHE A 88 6.07 -6.01 11.05
N ASP A 89 6.52 -5.68 12.27
CA ASP A 89 5.81 -6.02 13.51
C ASP A 89 4.37 -5.49 13.52
N LEU A 90 4.16 -4.25 13.06
CA LEU A 90 2.84 -3.63 12.97
C LEU A 90 1.94 -4.29 11.91
N MET A 91 2.54 -4.76 10.81
CA MET A 91 1.83 -5.42 9.72
C MET A 91 1.44 -6.87 10.08
N ILE A 92 2.24 -7.58 10.88
CA ILE A 92 1.95 -8.95 11.30
C ILE A 92 1.05 -9.05 12.54
N ASP A 93 0.85 -7.95 13.28
CA ASP A 93 -0.11 -7.96 14.39
C ASP A 93 -1.55 -7.93 13.87
N ARG A 94 -2.23 -9.08 13.94
CA ARG A 94 -3.61 -9.22 13.47
C ARG A 94 -4.59 -8.25 14.15
N LYS A 95 -4.29 -7.76 15.35
CA LYS A 95 -5.16 -6.79 16.06
C LYS A 95 -5.28 -5.46 15.30
N ASN A 96 -4.28 -5.10 14.49
CA ASN A 96 -4.29 -3.90 13.65
C ASN A 96 -5.13 -4.07 12.37
N TRP A 97 -5.47 -5.31 12.00
CA TRP A 97 -6.06 -5.67 10.70
C TRP A 97 -7.34 -6.49 10.84
N LYS A 98 -8.18 -6.17 11.84
CA LYS A 98 -9.39 -6.94 12.17
C LYS A 98 -10.37 -7.05 10.98
N ASN A 99 -10.48 -5.98 10.19
CA ASN A 99 -11.41 -5.91 9.06
C ASN A 99 -10.80 -6.45 7.74
N VAL A 100 -9.51 -6.81 7.74
CA VAL A 100 -8.87 -7.38 6.55
C VAL A 100 -9.21 -8.87 6.47
N PRO A 101 -9.68 -9.37 5.31
CA PRO A 101 -9.93 -10.80 5.11
C PRO A 101 -8.70 -11.64 5.43
N LYS A 102 -8.92 -12.83 6.02
CA LYS A 102 -7.84 -13.70 6.52
C LYS A 102 -6.78 -14.02 5.46
N ASP A 103 -7.18 -14.54 4.30
CA ASP A 103 -6.26 -14.86 3.19
C ASP A 103 -5.39 -13.65 2.81
N ARG A 104 -5.98 -12.46 2.82
CA ARG A 104 -5.29 -11.23 2.40
C ARG A 104 -4.29 -10.74 3.43
N PHE A 105 -4.63 -10.86 4.70
CA PHE A 105 -3.68 -10.67 5.78
C PHE A 105 -2.52 -11.66 5.65
N GLU A 106 -2.80 -12.96 5.51
CA GLU A 106 -1.78 -14.02 5.42
C GLU A 106 -0.84 -13.84 4.22
N ARG A 107 -1.36 -13.49 3.04
CA ARG A 107 -0.53 -13.20 1.86
C ARG A 107 0.41 -12.02 2.08
N ARG A 108 -0.05 -10.98 2.78
CA ARG A 108 0.79 -9.81 3.09
C ARG A 108 1.88 -10.14 4.10
N VAL A 109 1.54 -10.94 5.12
CA VAL A 109 2.51 -11.46 6.09
C VAL A 109 3.55 -12.32 5.39
N ALA A 110 3.12 -13.25 4.53
CA ALA A 110 4.02 -14.10 3.75
C ALA A 110 4.94 -13.27 2.86
N TYR A 111 4.42 -12.27 2.15
CA TYR A 111 5.24 -11.35 1.35
C TYR A 111 6.34 -10.71 2.19
N LEU A 112 5.99 -10.17 3.36
CA LEU A 112 6.90 -9.45 4.26
C LEU A 112 7.94 -10.36 4.94
N LEU A 113 7.65 -11.63 5.18
CA LEU A 113 8.58 -12.59 5.79
C LEU A 113 9.77 -12.95 4.89
N PHE A 114 9.64 -12.76 3.57
CA PHE A 114 10.68 -13.09 2.60
C PHE A 114 11.40 -11.85 2.03
N GLN A 115 11.39 -10.73 2.76
CA GLN A 115 12.02 -9.46 2.35
C GLN A 115 13.37 -9.22 3.01
#